data_AF-A0A149VIZ7-F1
#
_entry.id   AF-A0A149VIZ7-F1
#
_cell.length_a   1.000
_cell.length_b   1.000
_cell.length_c   1.000
_cell.angle_alpha   90.00
_cell.angle_beta   90.00
_cell.angle_gamma   90.00
#
_symmetry.space_group_name_H-M   'P 1'
#
loop_
_entity.id
_entity.type
_entity.pdbx_description
1 polymer ?
#
loop_
_entity_poly.entity_id
_entity_poly.type
_entity_poly.pdbx_seq_one_letter_code
_entity_poly.pdbx_strand_id
1 'polypeptide(L)'
;MAGIDLKTNKIMWMHRNGTVRDSSPLPLPFKVGIPSLGGPLTTAGGVAFLTSTADYYIRAYDVTTGRQLWQDRLPAGGQSTPMTYEANGRQFVVTADGGHGSFGTKLGDYIVAYALPDGAEKH
;
A
#
# COMPACT_ATOMS: atom_id res chain seq x y z
N MET A 1 4.81 -5.33 -6.66
CA MET A 1 4.74 -6.38 -5.62
C MET A 1 4.65 -7.73 -6.31
N ALA A 2 5.22 -8.79 -5.75
CA ALA A 2 5.10 -10.14 -6.28
C ALA A 2 4.84 -11.12 -5.15
N GLY A 3 4.04 -12.15 -5.44
CA GLY A 3 3.88 -13.33 -4.59
C GLY A 3 4.78 -14.44 -5.13
N ILE A 4 5.61 -15.02 -4.26
CA ILE A 4 6.56 -16.08 -4.64
C ILE A 4 6.31 -17.28 -3.72
N ASP A 5 6.14 -18.45 -4.32
CA ASP A 5 6.15 -19.71 -3.56
C ASP A 5 7.59 -20.13 -3.28
N LEU A 6 7.97 -20.11 -2.00
CA LEU A 6 9.33 -20.42 -1.55
C LEU A 6 9.67 -21.92 -1.66
N LYS A 7 8.69 -22.81 -1.79
CA LYS A 7 8.94 -24.25 -2.00
C LYS A 7 9.37 -24.54 -3.43
N THR A 8 8.74 -23.84 -4.39
CA THR A 8 8.92 -24.10 -5.82
C THR A 8 9.76 -23.03 -6.54
N ASN A 9 10.09 -21.92 -5.86
CA ASN A 9 10.71 -20.72 -6.41
C ASN A 9 9.94 -20.11 -7.59
N LYS A 10 8.62 -20.33 -7.64
CA LYS A 10 7.77 -19.80 -8.71
C LYS A 10 7.14 -18.48 -8.29
N ILE A 11 7.12 -17.54 -9.24
CA ILE A 11 6.34 -16.31 -9.12
C ILE A 11 4.88 -16.68 -9.37
N MET A 12 4.04 -16.55 -8.34
CA MET A 12 2.61 -16.83 -8.39
C MET A 12 1.86 -15.70 -9.07
N TRP A 13 2.26 -14.46 -8.78
CA TRP A 13 1.70 -13.25 -9.38
C TRP A 13 2.69 -12.10 -9.26
N MET A 14 2.54 -11.09 -10.13
CA MET A 14 3.37 -9.88 -10.13
C MET A 14 2.57 -8.65 -10.58
N HIS A 15 2.70 -7.57 -9.82
CA HIS A 15 2.12 -6.26 -10.12
C HIS A 15 3.18 -5.19 -10.27
N ARG A 16 3.07 -4.45 -11.37
CA ARG A 16 3.71 -3.13 -11.55
C ARG A 16 2.86 -2.11 -10.82
N ASN A 17 3.32 -1.67 -9.65
CA ASN A 17 2.55 -0.79 -8.79
C ASN A 17 2.84 0.68 -9.09
N GLY A 18 1.79 1.49 -9.01
CA GLY A 18 1.85 2.93 -9.13
C GLY A 18 1.54 3.48 -10.51
N THR A 19 1.27 4.79 -10.52
CA THR A 19 0.85 5.58 -11.68
C THR A 19 1.73 6.81 -11.84
N VAL A 20 1.74 7.40 -13.04
CA VAL A 20 2.48 8.66 -13.30
C VAL A 20 1.74 9.91 -12.81
N ARG A 21 0.62 9.76 -12.10
CA ARG A 21 -0.27 10.86 -11.73
C ARG A 21 0.45 11.98 -10.97
N ASP A 22 1.34 11.61 -10.06
CA ASP A 22 2.03 12.55 -9.17
C ASP A 22 3.49 12.82 -9.59
N SER A 23 3.95 12.19 -10.67
CA SER A 23 5.33 12.29 -11.18
C SER A 23 5.41 12.84 -12.61
N SER A 24 4.29 13.26 -13.19
CA SER A 24 4.18 13.80 -14.55
C SER A 24 3.61 15.23 -14.50
N PRO A 25 4.00 16.13 -15.44
CA PRO A 25 3.38 17.44 -15.57
C PRO A 25 1.86 17.40 -15.76
N LEU A 26 1.36 16.31 -16.36
CA LEU A 26 -0.07 16.05 -16.52
C LEU A 26 -0.50 14.96 -15.53
N PRO A 27 -1.54 15.18 -14.70
CA PRO A 27 -1.94 14.26 -13.64
C PRO A 27 -2.77 13.08 -14.18
N LEU A 28 -2.20 12.33 -15.12
CA LEU A 28 -2.85 11.19 -15.78
C LEU A 28 -2.54 9.88 -15.03
N PRO A 29 -3.56 9.06 -14.68
CA PRO A 29 -3.38 7.89 -13.82
C PRO A 29 -2.93 6.63 -14.58
N PHE A 30 -1.95 6.75 -15.50
CA PHE A 30 -1.48 5.59 -16.25
C PHE A 30 -0.66 4.65 -15.35
N LYS A 31 -1.07 3.38 -15.28
CA LYS A 31 -0.42 2.32 -14.50
C LYS A 31 0.79 1.76 -15.25
N VAL A 32 1.93 2.43 -15.14
CA VAL A 32 3.18 2.01 -15.81
C VAL A 32 4.16 1.31 -14.86
N GLY A 33 3.90 1.37 -13.55
CA GLY A 33 4.88 1.02 -12.53
C GLY A 33 5.83 2.18 -12.25
N ILE A 34 6.00 2.55 -10.99
CA ILE A 34 6.89 3.64 -10.58
C ILE A 34 7.84 3.16 -9.46
N PRO A 35 8.96 3.86 -9.22
CA PRO A 35 9.84 3.55 -8.09
C PRO A 35 9.06 3.42 -6.78
N SER A 36 9.41 2.41 -6.01
CA SER A 36 8.79 2.13 -4.71
C SER A 36 9.83 1.98 -3.63
N LEU A 37 9.57 2.54 -2.46
CA LEU A 37 10.41 2.43 -1.26
C LEU A 37 9.55 2.01 -0.08
N GLY A 38 9.99 1.01 0.68
CA GLY A 38 9.22 0.40 1.77
C GLY A 38 8.60 -0.94 1.39
N GLY A 39 8.42 -1.81 2.37
CA GLY A 39 7.86 -3.16 2.20
C GLY A 39 6.34 -3.20 2.37
N PRO A 40 5.68 -4.27 1.91
CA PRO A 40 4.30 -4.51 2.27
C PRO A 40 4.17 -5.00 3.71
N LEU A 41 3.01 -4.74 4.31
CA LEU A 41 2.53 -5.41 5.51
C LEU A 41 1.59 -6.55 5.08
N THR A 42 1.69 -7.74 5.65
CA THR A 42 0.74 -8.84 5.39
C THR A 42 0.03 -9.25 6.67
N THR A 43 -1.26 -9.56 6.59
CA THR A 43 -2.09 -9.99 7.73
C THR A 43 -2.49 -11.45 7.61
N ALA A 44 -2.84 -12.08 8.75
CA ALA A 44 -3.35 -13.44 8.78
C ALA A 44 -4.69 -13.61 8.03
N GLY A 45 -5.45 -12.51 7.85
CA GLY A 45 -6.68 -12.48 7.05
C GLY A 45 -6.46 -12.57 5.53
N GLY A 46 -5.23 -12.81 5.06
CA GLY A 46 -4.93 -12.97 3.63
C GLY A 46 -4.88 -11.66 2.86
N VAL A 47 -4.70 -10.53 3.55
CA VAL A 47 -4.60 -9.20 2.93
C VAL A 47 -3.22 -8.60 3.16
N ALA A 48 -2.62 -8.07 2.09
CA ALA A 48 -1.39 -7.30 2.13
C ALA A 48 -1.63 -5.82 1.82
N PHE A 49 -1.00 -4.93 2.60
CA PHE A 49 -1.08 -3.47 2.45
C PHE A 49 0.26 -2.89 1.98
N LEU A 50 0.21 -1.94 1.07
CA LEU A 50 1.38 -1.31 0.47
C LEU A 50 1.18 0.21 0.33
N THR A 51 2.14 1.01 0.81
CA THR A 51 2.17 2.48 0.65
C THR A 51 3.43 2.98 -0.06
N SER A 52 4.18 2.04 -0.64
CA SER A 52 5.56 2.26 -1.08
C SER A 52 5.72 3.11 -2.34
N THR A 53 4.66 3.32 -3.13
CA THR A 53 4.76 3.93 -4.47
C THR A 53 4.70 5.45 -4.42
N ALA A 54 5.41 6.10 -5.34
CA ALA A 54 5.49 7.56 -5.44
C ALA A 54 4.19 8.27 -5.91
N ASP A 55 3.06 7.56 -5.99
CA ASP A 55 1.76 8.09 -6.41
C ASP A 55 0.74 8.14 -5.28
N TYR A 56 1.22 8.19 -4.03
CA TYR A 56 0.43 8.57 -2.84
C TYR A 56 -0.83 7.72 -2.68
N TYR A 57 -0.68 6.41 -2.77
CA TYR A 57 -1.76 5.46 -2.50
C TYR A 57 -1.34 4.45 -1.45
N ILE A 58 -2.26 4.16 -0.54
CA ILE A 58 -2.31 2.87 0.13
C ILE A 58 -3.10 1.90 -0.74
N ARG A 59 -2.62 0.66 -0.88
CA ARG A 59 -3.30 -0.40 -1.63
C ARG A 59 -3.38 -1.67 -0.81
N ALA A 60 -4.54 -2.32 -0.84
CA ALA A 60 -4.77 -3.63 -0.27
C ALA A 60 -4.84 -4.68 -1.40
N TYR A 61 -4.17 -5.81 -1.21
CA TYR A 61 -4.12 -6.92 -2.15
C TYR A 61 -4.49 -8.23 -1.45
N ASP A 62 -5.20 -9.09 -2.17
CA ASP A 62 -5.35 -10.49 -1.81
C ASP A 62 -4.00 -11.20 -1.97
N VAL A 63 -3.50 -11.83 -0.91
CA VAL A 63 -2.15 -12.43 -0.88
C VAL A 63 -2.03 -13.63 -1.84
N THR A 64 -3.13 -14.36 -2.04
CA THR A 64 -3.13 -15.60 -2.83
C THR A 64 -3.13 -15.28 -4.32
N THR A 65 -3.99 -14.35 -4.73
CA THR A 65 -4.27 -14.04 -6.15
C THR A 65 -3.53 -12.81 -6.66
N GLY A 66 -3.06 -11.94 -5.77
CA GLY A 66 -2.52 -10.62 -6.10
C GLY A 66 -3.60 -9.59 -6.43
N ARG A 67 -4.89 -9.95 -6.45
CA ARG A 67 -5.96 -9.02 -6.83
C ARG A 67 -5.99 -7.81 -5.89
N GLN A 68 -5.96 -6.61 -6.45
CA GLN A 68 -6.18 -5.39 -5.68
C GLN A 68 -7.62 -5.37 -5.16
N LEU A 69 -7.77 -5.31 -3.84
CA LEU A 69 -9.05 -5.31 -3.13
C LEU A 69 -9.57 -3.89 -2.94
N TRP A 70 -8.67 -2.98 -2.59
CA TRP A 70 -9.00 -1.62 -2.20
C TRP A 70 -7.78 -0.70 -2.36
N GLN A 71 -8.03 0.59 -2.47
CA GLN A 71 -7.01 1.63 -2.40
C GLN A 71 -7.60 2.94 -1.90
N ASP A 72 -6.76 3.80 -1.35
CA ASP A 72 -7.11 5.17 -1.00
C ASP A 72 -5.93 6.13 -1.20
N ARG A 73 -6.23 7.41 -1.38
CA ARG A 73 -5.24 8.47 -1.57
C ARG A 73 -4.66 8.92 -0.24
N LEU A 74 -3.34 9.06 -0.22
CA LEU A 74 -2.58 9.61 0.88
C LEU A 74 -2.36 11.13 0.71
N PRO A 75 -2.28 11.90 1.81
CA PRO A 75 -2.09 13.35 1.77
C PRO A 75 -0.68 13.77 1.29
N ALA A 76 0.29 12.87 1.36
CA ALA A 76 1.69 13.02 0.95
C ALA A 76 2.26 11.67 0.48
N GLY A 77 3.54 11.62 0.14
CA GLY A 77 4.20 10.36 -0.19
C GLY A 77 4.23 9.40 1.00
N GLY A 78 3.70 8.19 0.84
CA GLY A 78 3.78 7.14 1.86
C GLY A 78 5.22 6.68 2.05
N GLN A 79 5.79 6.00 1.05
CA GLN A 79 7.17 5.46 1.02
C GLN A 79 7.65 4.87 2.35
N SER A 80 6.71 4.25 3.06
CA SER A 80 6.88 3.66 4.38
C SER A 80 6.45 2.19 4.31
N THR A 81 6.86 1.40 5.29
CA THR A 81 6.25 0.09 5.52
C THR A 81 5.06 0.32 6.46
N PRO A 82 3.82 0.04 6.05
CA PRO A 82 2.67 0.13 6.95
C PRO A 82 2.83 -0.79 8.16
N MET A 83 2.14 -0.47 9.25
CA MET A 83 2.03 -1.35 10.41
C MET A 83 0.57 -1.60 10.77
N THR A 84 0.31 -2.61 11.59
CA THR A 84 -1.02 -2.86 12.15
C THR A 84 -0.94 -3.15 13.63
N TYR A 85 -1.99 -2.78 14.36
CA TYR A 85 -2.18 -3.12 15.77
C TYR A 85 -3.67 -3.27 16.06
N GLU A 86 -4.00 -3.87 17.21
CA GLU A 86 -5.36 -3.92 17.73
C GLU A 86 -5.49 -2.98 18.93
N ALA A 87 -6.58 -2.23 18.99
CA ALA A 87 -6.97 -1.46 20.17
C ALA A 87 -8.50 -1.52 20.33
N ASN A 88 -8.97 -1.78 21.56
CA ASN A 88 -10.40 -1.88 21.87
C ASN A 88 -11.15 -2.86 20.96
N GLY A 89 -10.54 -4.01 20.64
CA GLY A 89 -11.12 -5.05 19.80
C GLY A 89 -11.18 -4.73 18.29
N ARG A 90 -10.60 -3.60 17.87
CA ARG A 90 -10.54 -3.15 16.47
C ARG A 90 -9.11 -3.17 15.96
N GLN A 91 -8.94 -3.74 14.77
CA GLN A 91 -7.66 -3.72 14.07
C GLN A 91 -7.51 -2.41 13.27
N PHE A 92 -6.35 -1.79 13.39
CA PHE A 92 -5.97 -0.59 12.66
C PHE A 92 -4.78 -0.89 11.75
N VAL A 93 -4.79 -0.36 10.54
CA VAL A 93 -3.62 -0.29 9.65
C VAL A 93 -3.15 1.16 9.61
N VAL A 94 -1.88 1.40 9.90
CA VAL A 94 -1.31 2.74 10.05
C VAL A 94 -0.16 2.95 9.09
N THR A 95 -0.10 4.13 8.51
CA THR A 95 1.00 4.56 7.65
C THR A 95 1.47 5.96 8.05
N ALA A 96 2.77 6.19 7.87
CA ALA A 96 3.38 7.51 7.95
C ALA A 96 3.59 8.03 6.52
N ASP A 97 3.06 9.22 6.25
CA ASP A 97 3.08 9.87 4.95
C ASP A 97 3.99 11.10 4.99
N GLY A 98 5.30 10.85 4.97
CA GLY A 98 6.34 11.89 5.08
C GLY A 98 6.86 12.41 3.74
N GLY A 99 6.67 11.65 2.67
CA GLY A 99 7.37 11.84 1.40
C GLY A 99 8.84 11.44 1.47
N HIS A 100 9.50 11.46 0.31
CA HIS A 100 10.91 11.13 0.17
C HIS A 100 11.58 12.07 -0.84
N GLY A 101 12.61 12.81 -0.40
CA GLY A 101 13.26 13.86 -1.19
C GLY A 101 13.82 13.36 -2.53
N SER A 102 14.52 12.21 -2.55
CA SER A 102 15.09 11.65 -3.79
C SER A 102 14.04 11.17 -4.80
N PHE A 103 12.78 11.01 -4.38
CA PHE A 103 11.68 10.62 -5.27
C PHE A 103 10.87 11.83 -5.74
N GLY A 104 11.19 13.04 -5.26
CA GLY A 104 10.47 14.27 -5.60
C GLY A 104 9.02 14.29 -5.13
N THR A 105 8.63 13.38 -4.23
CA THR A 105 7.25 13.31 -3.77
C THR A 105 6.92 14.43 -2.81
N LYS A 106 5.65 14.81 -2.74
CA LYS A 106 5.13 15.76 -1.77
C LYS A 106 5.53 15.36 -0.35
N LEU A 107 6.18 16.28 0.35
CA LEU A 107 6.54 16.14 1.75
C LEU A 107 5.31 16.33 2.64
N GLY A 108 5.31 15.65 3.78
CA GLY A 108 4.26 15.71 4.78
C GLY A 108 4.75 15.29 6.16
N ASP A 109 3.85 15.34 7.14
CA ASP A 109 4.05 14.81 8.48
C ASP A 109 2.70 14.29 8.98
N TYR A 110 2.18 13.27 8.30
CA TYR A 110 0.88 12.68 8.59
C TYR A 110 1.06 11.25 9.09
N ILE A 111 0.27 10.91 10.11
CA ILE A 111 0.00 9.53 10.49
C ILE A 111 -1.48 9.27 10.16
N VAL A 112 -1.73 8.33 9.24
CA VAL A 112 -3.08 7.97 8.81
C VAL A 112 -3.39 6.56 9.30
N ALA A 113 -4.54 6.41 9.96
CA ALA A 113 -5.03 5.13 10.45
C ALA A 113 -6.32 4.72 9.75
N TYR A 114 -6.35 3.49 9.25
CA TYR A 114 -7.48 2.85 8.60
C TYR A 114 -8.03 1.74 9.48
N ALA A 115 -9.35 1.66 9.59
CA ALA A 115 -10.06 0.55 10.21
C ALA A 115 -11.38 0.30 9.46
N LEU A 116 -11.89 -0.92 9.56
CA LEU A 116 -13.25 -1.19 9.11
C LEU A 116 -14.25 -0.41 9.99
N PRO A 117 -15.45 -0.11 9.45
CA PRO A 117 -16.54 0.47 10.23
C PRO A 117 -16.87 -0.39 11.46
N ASP A 118 -17.35 0.26 12.52
CA ASP A 118 -17.85 -0.45 13.70
C ASP A 118 -19.01 -1.37 13.31
N GLY A 119 -18.93 -2.65 13.71
CA GLY A 119 -19.94 -3.67 13.41
C GLY A 119 -19.71 -4.47 12.11
N ALA A 120 -18.61 -4.27 11.39
CA ALA A 120 -18.22 -5.20 10.34
C ALA A 120 -17.89 -6.58 10.96
N GLU A 121 -18.67 -7.61 10.64
CA GLU A 121 -18.51 -8.95 11.22
C GLU A 121 -17.13 -9.55 10.91
N LYS A 122 -16.56 -10.25 11.89
CA LYS A 122 -15.41 -11.14 11.71
C LYS A 122 -15.95 -12.44 11.10
N HIS A 123 -15.92 -12.57 9.77
CA HIS A 123 -16.26 -13.83 9.09
C HIS A 123 -15.20 -14.91 9.34
#